data_AF-A0A7J2KCI9-F1
#
_entry.id   AF-A0A7J2KCI9-F1
#
_cell.length_a   1.000
_cell.length_b   1.000
_cell.length_c   1.000
_cell.angle_alpha   90.00
_cell.angle_beta   90.00
_cell.angle_gamma   90.00
#
_symmetry.space_group_name_H-M   'P 1'
#
loop_
_entity.id
_entity.type
_entity.pdbx_description
1 polymer ?
#
loop_
_entity_poly.entity_id
_entity_poly.type
_entity_poly.pdbx_seq_one_letter_code
_entity_poly.pdbx_strand_id
1 'polypeptide(L)' 'MNKIKVTVWNEYISEKDIPDSKKIYPKGMHKVIADFLIEEGFIVR' A
#
# COMPACT_ATOMS: atom_id res chain seq x y z
N MET A 1 3.27 -1.25 24.74
CA MET A 1 2.24 -1.98 23.97
C MET A 1 2.91 -2.58 22.74
N ASN A 2 2.71 -3.87 22.46
CA ASN A 2 3.18 -4.46 21.21
C ASN A 2 2.31 -3.93 20.06
N LYS A 3 2.92 -3.20 19.13
CA LYS A 3 2.23 -2.71 17.93
C LYS A 3 1.83 -3.90 17.05
N ILE A 4 0.63 -3.83 16.48
CA ILE A 4 0.15 -4.84 15.53
C ILE A 4 1.01 -4.79 14.28
N LYS A 5 1.43 -5.97 13.80
CA LYS A 5 2.20 -6.14 12.56
C LYS A 5 1.24 -6.44 11.43
N VAL A 6 1.31 -5.67 10.35
CA VAL A 6 0.44 -5.80 9.18
C VAL A 6 1.30 -5.98 7.94
N THR A 7 0.91 -6.92 7.08
CA THR A 7 1.49 -7.04 5.73
C THR A 7 0.45 -6.55 4.74
N VAL A 8 0.82 -5.58 3.91
CA VAL A 8 -0.06 -5.11 2.84
C VAL A 8 0.38 -5.76 1.54
N TRP A 9 -0.36 -6.78 1.12
CA TRP A 9 -0.11 -7.44 -0.16
C TRP A 9 -1.02 -6.88 -1.24
N ASN A 10 -0.45 -6.61 -2.40
CA ASN A 10 -1.16 -6.17 -3.59
C ASN A 10 -0.57 -6.88 -4.81
N GLU A 11 -1.45 -7.25 -5.73
CA GLU A 11 -1.08 -7.94 -6.97
C GLU A 11 -0.14 -7.07 -7.83
N TYR A 12 -0.32 -5.74 -7.78
CA TYR A 12 0.49 -4.75 -8.49
C TYR A 12 0.56 -4.97 -10.01
N ILE A 13 -0.51 -5.52 -10.59
CA ILE A 13 -0.69 -5.73 -12.04
C ILE A 13 -1.45 -4.56 -12.66
N SER A 14 -2.60 -4.19 -12.09
CA SER A 14 -3.44 -3.11 -12.62
C SER A 14 -2.70 -1.78 -12.71
N GLU A 15 -1.85 -1.45 -11.73
CA GLU A 15 -1.06 -0.22 -11.72
C GLU A 15 0.12 -0.24 -12.69
N LYS A 16 0.45 -1.41 -13.28
CA LYS A 16 1.45 -1.53 -14.34
C LYS A 16 0.81 -1.47 -15.72
N ASP A 17 -0.30 -2.17 -15.89
CA ASP A 17 -0.87 -2.45 -17.21
C ASP A 17 -1.95 -1.43 -17.62
N ILE A 18 -2.60 -0.77 -16.65
CA ILE A 18 -3.65 0.23 -16.92
C ILE A 18 -3.09 1.64 -16.66
N PRO A 19 -2.88 2.47 -17.71
CA PRO A 19 -2.30 3.80 -17.56
C PRO A 19 -3.05 4.70 -16.58
N ASP A 20 -4.38 4.65 -16.58
CA ASP A 20 -5.20 5.43 -15.65
C ASP A 20 -5.05 4.96 -14.20
N SER A 21 -4.90 3.66 -13.98
CA SER A 21 -4.62 3.11 -12.65
C SER A 21 -3.26 3.57 -12.15
N LYS A 22 -2.23 3.50 -13.00
CA LYS A 22 -0.88 4.02 -12.68
C LYS A 22 -0.88 5.52 -12.36
N LYS A 23 -1.72 6.30 -13.06
CA LYS A 23 -1.85 7.74 -12.81
C LYS A 23 -2.39 8.03 -11.41
N ILE A 24 -3.32 7.21 -10.91
CA ILE A 24 -3.90 7.33 -9.56
C ILE A 24 -2.96 6.72 -8.51
N TYR A 25 -2.40 5.55 -8.78
CA TYR A 25 -1.56 4.77 -7.86
C TYR A 25 -0.14 4.57 -8.43
N PRO A 26 0.68 5.62 -8.55
CA PRO A 26 1.98 5.55 -9.21
C PRO A 26 2.99 4.66 -8.49
N LYS A 27 2.75 4.37 -7.20
CA LYS A 27 3.57 3.46 -6.37
C LYS A 27 2.78 2.20 -5.95
N GLY A 28 1.63 1.97 -6.56
CA GLY A 28 0.70 0.89 -6.21
C GLY A 28 -0.18 1.19 -5.00
N MET A 29 -1.33 0.51 -4.95
CA MET A 29 -2.32 0.66 -3.88
C MET A 29 -1.77 0.23 -2.52
N HIS A 30 -0.93 -0.81 -2.50
CA HIS A 30 -0.25 -1.25 -1.28
C HIS A 30 0.54 -0.13 -0.59
N LYS A 31 1.17 0.77 -1.35
CA LYS A 31 1.95 1.86 -0.76
C LYS A 31 1.05 2.87 -0.06
N VAL A 32 -0.08 3.24 -0.68
CA VAL A 32 -1.06 4.17 -0.08
C VAL A 32 -1.62 3.61 1.23
N ILE A 33 -2.02 2.33 1.23
CA ILE A 33 -2.55 1.67 2.42
C ILE A 33 -1.47 1.51 3.50
N ALA A 34 -0.25 1.13 3.11
CA ALA A 34 0.88 1.02 4.04
C ALA A 34 1.23 2.35 4.71
N ASP A 35 1.26 3.44 3.94
CA ASP A 35 1.58 4.77 4.45
C ASP A 35 0.55 5.24 5.49
N PHE A 36 -0.75 5.07 5.20
CA PHE A 36 -1.82 5.34 6.16
C PHE A 36 -1.67 4.51 7.45
N LEU A 37 -1.43 3.20 7.34
CA LEU A 37 -1.29 2.33 8.51
C LEU A 37 -0.06 2.69 9.36
N ILE A 38 1.02 3.15 8.72
CA ILE A 38 2.21 3.65 9.43
C ILE A 38 1.87 4.91 10.22
N GLU A 39 1.11 5.85 9.64
CA GLU A 39 0.64 7.08 10.30
C GLU A 39 -0.25 6.76 11.51
N GLU A 40 -1.10 5.73 11.41
CA GLU A 40 -1.94 5.22 12.52
C GLU A 40 -1.15 4.40 13.56
N GLY A 41 0.17 4.26 13.38
CA GLY A 41 1.07 3.67 14.37
C GLY A 41 1.23 2.15 14.28
N PHE A 42 0.75 1.51 13.23
CA PHE A 42 1.01 0.09 12.95
C PHE A 42 2.46 -0.14 12.51
N ILE A 43 2.94 -1.39 12.63
CA ILE A 43 4.19 -1.82 12.00
C ILE A 43 3.83 -2.51 10.69
N VAL A 44 4.15 -1.88 9.56
CA VAL A 44 3.88 -2.44 8.23
C VAL A 44 5.15 -3.05 7.64
N ARG A 45 5.03 -4.22 7.00
CA ARG A 45 6.11 -4.92 6.28
C ARG A 45 5.71 -5.26 4.85
#